data_AF-A0AAW7ZJ67-F1
#
_entry.id   AF-A0AAW7ZJ67-F1
#
_cell.length_a   1.000
_cell.length_b   1.000
_cell.length_c   1.000
_cell.angle_alpha   90.00
_cell.angle_beta   90.00
_cell.angle_gamma   90.00
#
_symmetry.space_group_name_H-M   'P 1'
#
loop_
_entity.id
_entity.type
_entity.pdbx_description
1 polymer ?
#
loop_
_entity_poly.entity_id
_entity_poly.type
_entity_poly.pdbx_seq_one_letter_code
_entity_poly.pdbx_strand_id
1 'polypeptide(L)'
;MAGELTVVQQQPTSALVSFDGGSIRDMQARLDEIEAKMKLAQEFFKKVMDKDTDYGIIPGTQKPSLLQPGADKLNALYGFAKTIVSKDENKDYVTGHYDVSVKVRLVHKGSQVVAGEGEGSASTRESKYRYRWVYEKDIPRGLDKETLFYKEKNGEYGPYKHYRIENDDLFSQWNTVLKMAIKRAYVGATLAATGLSGLFSQAENELDAWIEGEAVGDTQQGQQSQRQGQQQTRNRQRGGSPPAGGATEKQIGAIFGAAKGRGLSTDEAKEMVINKTGKETNQLTKQEASSLIGWLQSATMDEINTLLGSGIDSPGGDDIPPELFSDFGGR
;
A
#
# COMPACT_ATOMS: atom_id res chain seq x y z
N MET A 1 -12.46 81.21 -14.68
CA MET A 1 -12.26 80.01 -13.84
C MET A 1 -11.88 78.87 -14.77
N ALA A 2 -10.58 78.66 -14.96
CA ALA A 2 -9.99 77.62 -15.81
C ALA A 2 -9.05 76.80 -14.92
N GLY A 3 -9.09 75.48 -15.09
CA GLY A 3 -8.58 74.51 -14.12
C GLY A 3 -7.06 74.37 -14.09
N GLU A 4 -6.60 73.80 -12.99
CA GLU A 4 -5.22 73.35 -12.83
C GLU A 4 -5.25 71.84 -12.58
N LEU A 5 -4.76 71.09 -13.57
CA LEU A 5 -4.54 69.65 -13.50
C LEU A 5 -3.36 69.39 -12.55
N THR A 6 -3.61 68.74 -11.42
CA THR A 6 -2.53 68.18 -10.59
C THR A 6 -2.36 66.71 -10.93
N VAL A 7 -1.36 66.41 -11.76
CA VAL A 7 -0.92 65.04 -12.04
C VAL A 7 -0.16 64.52 -10.82
N VAL A 8 -0.79 63.68 -10.01
CA VAL A 8 -0.12 62.95 -8.94
C VAL A 8 0.69 61.82 -9.57
N GLN A 9 2.01 61.99 -9.62
CA GLN A 9 2.95 60.92 -9.95
C GLN A 9 2.82 59.80 -8.92
N GLN A 10 2.18 58.69 -9.30
CA GLN A 10 2.29 57.44 -8.57
C GLN A 10 3.70 56.88 -8.79
N GLN A 11 4.54 56.91 -7.75
CA GLN A 11 5.71 56.04 -7.72
C GLN A 11 5.22 54.59 -7.65
N PRO A 12 5.63 53.69 -8.56
CA PRO A 12 5.41 52.28 -8.34
C PRO A 12 6.32 51.86 -7.17
N THR A 13 5.72 51.63 -6.00
CA THR A 13 6.36 50.84 -4.94
C THR A 13 6.50 49.42 -5.46
N SER A 14 7.56 49.21 -6.25
CA SER A 14 8.13 47.91 -6.51
C SER A 14 8.62 47.37 -5.17
N ALA A 15 7.75 46.64 -4.46
CA ALA A 15 8.19 45.71 -3.45
C ALA A 15 8.95 44.62 -4.22
N LEU A 16 10.28 44.78 -4.26
CA LEU A 16 11.22 43.75 -4.65
C LEU A 16 10.99 42.56 -3.71
N VAL A 17 10.12 41.62 -4.10
CA VAL A 17 10.15 40.27 -3.54
C VAL A 17 11.49 39.72 -4.01
N SER A 18 12.48 39.78 -3.13
CA SER A 18 13.79 39.15 -3.36
C SER A 18 13.54 37.66 -3.55
N PHE A 19 13.53 37.24 -4.81
CA PHE A 19 13.51 35.84 -5.19
C PHE A 19 14.92 35.30 -4.95
N ASP A 20 15.22 34.94 -3.70
CA ASP A 20 16.50 34.34 -3.28
C ASP A 20 16.53 32.85 -3.66
N GLY A 21 16.24 32.61 -4.94
CA GLY A 21 16.06 31.30 -5.54
C GLY A 21 17.34 30.80 -6.13
N GLY A 22 18.15 30.13 -5.32
CA GLY A 22 18.90 28.96 -5.80
C GLY A 22 20.40 29.13 -5.97
N SER A 23 21.12 29.63 -4.96
CA SER A 23 22.54 29.31 -4.89
C SER A 23 22.72 27.84 -4.48
N ILE A 24 23.81 27.19 -4.94
CA ILE A 24 24.16 25.82 -4.52
C ILE A 24 24.28 25.73 -2.98
N ARG A 25 24.70 26.82 -2.33
CA ARG A 25 24.81 26.90 -0.87
C ARG A 25 23.44 26.82 -0.19
N ASP A 26 22.42 27.50 -0.73
CA ASP A 26 21.05 27.43 -0.18
C ASP A 26 20.45 26.04 -0.38
N MET A 27 20.74 25.39 -1.50
CA MET A 27 20.32 24.00 -1.74
C MET A 27 20.98 23.04 -0.74
N GLN A 28 22.27 23.22 -0.45
CA GLN A 28 22.96 22.41 0.56
C GLN A 28 22.37 22.63 1.96
N ALA A 29 22.14 23.88 2.37
CA ALA A 29 21.54 24.18 3.67
C ALA A 29 20.12 23.56 3.81
N ARG A 30 19.32 23.58 2.74
CA ARG A 30 18.01 22.92 2.70
C ARG A 30 18.13 21.39 2.79
N LEU A 31 19.14 20.80 2.15
CA LEU A 31 19.40 19.36 2.25
C LEU A 31 19.72 18.98 3.70
N ASP A 32 20.63 19.69 4.34
CA ASP A 32 21.01 19.45 5.74
C ASP A 32 19.79 19.60 6.68
N GLU A 33 18.93 20.60 6.42
CA GLU A 33 17.68 20.79 7.17
C GLU A 33 16.68 19.64 6.95
N ILE A 34 16.54 19.14 5.72
CA ILE A 34 15.68 18.00 5.40
C ILE A 34 16.20 16.74 6.09
N GLU A 35 17.50 16.48 6.06
CA GLU A 35 18.11 15.33 6.74
C GLU A 35 17.88 15.38 8.25
N ALA A 36 18.08 16.55 8.87
CA ALA A 36 17.80 16.75 10.29
C ALA A 36 16.32 16.52 10.62
N LYS A 37 15.41 17.02 9.78
CA LYS A 37 13.96 16.79 9.93
C LYS A 37 13.59 15.32 9.81
N MET A 38 14.18 14.59 8.87
CA MET A 38 13.93 13.15 8.69
C MET A 38 14.41 12.35 9.88
N LYS A 39 15.61 12.64 10.41
CA LYS A 39 16.12 12.02 11.64
C LYS A 39 15.21 12.28 12.84
N LEU A 40 14.76 13.53 13.01
CA LEU A 40 13.83 13.89 14.09
C LEU A 40 12.48 13.16 13.93
N ALA A 41 11.95 13.08 12.72
CA ALA A 41 10.73 12.33 12.44
C ALA A 41 10.89 10.85 12.80
N GLN A 42 12.00 10.24 12.42
CA GLN A 42 12.29 8.85 12.75
C GLN A 42 12.36 8.61 14.26
N GLU A 43 13.07 9.47 15.00
CA GLU A 43 13.10 9.41 16.47
C GLU A 43 11.71 9.60 17.09
N PHE A 44 10.90 10.49 16.52
CA PHE A 44 9.54 10.72 16.97
C PHE A 44 8.67 9.47 16.77
N PHE A 45 8.81 8.78 15.63
CA PHE A 45 8.12 7.51 15.41
C PHE A 45 8.53 6.46 16.45
N LYS A 46 9.83 6.32 16.75
CA LYS A 46 10.29 5.38 17.79
C LYS A 46 9.79 5.70 19.20
N LYS A 47 9.77 6.98 19.58
CA LYS A 47 9.57 7.40 20.98
C LYS A 47 8.12 7.73 21.32
N VAL A 48 7.32 8.13 20.33
CA VAL A 48 6.01 8.77 20.56
C VAL A 48 4.89 8.13 19.77
N MET A 49 5.17 7.49 18.62
CA MET A 49 4.13 6.88 17.80
C MET A 49 3.95 5.40 18.15
N ASP A 50 2.70 5.00 18.34
CA ASP A 50 2.28 3.66 18.70
C ASP A 50 1.69 2.95 17.48
N LYS A 51 2.25 1.78 17.15
CA LYS A 51 1.72 0.90 16.09
C LYS A 51 0.28 0.48 16.42
N ASP A 52 -0.55 0.40 15.40
CA ASP A 52 -1.99 0.15 15.41
C ASP A 52 -2.88 1.20 16.12
N THR A 53 -2.28 2.23 16.72
CA THR A 53 -3.01 3.38 17.30
C THR A 53 -2.82 4.65 16.47
N ASP A 54 -1.57 4.99 16.17
CA ASP A 54 -1.20 6.20 15.43
C ASP A 54 -0.96 5.92 13.94
N TYR A 55 -0.49 4.73 13.63
CA TYR A 55 -0.28 4.23 12.28
C TYR A 55 -0.47 2.71 12.25
N GLY A 56 -0.83 2.15 11.11
CA GLY A 56 -0.95 0.69 10.98
C GLY A 56 -1.66 0.26 9.71
N ILE A 57 -1.90 -1.04 9.58
CA ILE A 57 -2.63 -1.59 8.43
C ILE A 57 -4.14 -1.52 8.69
N ILE A 58 -4.87 -0.88 7.80
CA ILE A 58 -6.32 -0.90 7.83
C ILE A 58 -6.79 -2.26 7.28
N PRO A 59 -7.73 -2.96 7.92
CA PRO A 59 -8.24 -4.23 7.41
C PRO A 59 -8.67 -4.12 5.93
N GLY A 60 -8.04 -4.94 5.08
CA GLY A 60 -8.27 -4.93 3.63
C GLY A 60 -7.30 -4.05 2.82
N THR A 61 -6.33 -3.38 3.46
CA THR A 61 -5.20 -2.73 2.79
C THR A 61 -3.92 -3.55 3.00
N GLN A 62 -2.97 -3.46 2.06
CA GLN A 62 -1.63 -4.08 2.22
C GLN A 62 -0.60 -3.10 2.77
N LYS A 63 -0.81 -1.81 2.52
CA LYS A 63 0.11 -0.74 2.92
C LYS A 63 -0.32 -0.14 4.26
N PRO A 64 0.63 0.28 5.11
CA PRO A 64 0.31 1.00 6.34
C PRO A 64 -0.32 2.35 6.01
N SER A 65 -1.04 2.91 6.97
CA SER A 65 -1.70 4.19 6.87
C SER A 65 -1.47 5.01 8.13
N LEU A 66 -1.30 6.31 7.97
CA LEU A 66 -1.35 7.24 9.10
C LEU A 66 -2.79 7.32 9.61
N LEU A 67 -2.98 7.11 10.91
CA LEU A 67 -4.26 7.21 11.57
C LEU A 67 -4.42 8.60 12.19
N GLN A 68 -5.65 8.94 12.55
CA GLN A 68 -5.96 10.27 13.08
C GLN A 68 -5.16 10.64 14.35
N PRO A 69 -4.98 9.73 15.34
CA PRO A 69 -4.13 10.03 16.50
C PRO A 69 -2.68 10.38 16.11
N GLY A 70 -2.11 9.66 15.15
CA GLY A 70 -0.77 9.94 14.62
C GLY A 70 -0.68 11.28 13.90
N ALA A 71 -1.72 11.64 13.14
CA ALA A 71 -1.80 12.96 12.51
C ALA A 71 -1.86 14.10 13.55
N ASP A 72 -2.59 13.91 14.66
CA ASP A 72 -2.63 14.87 15.76
C ASP A 72 -1.25 15.00 16.44
N LYS A 73 -0.55 13.88 16.70
CA LYS A 73 0.81 13.84 17.25
C LYS A 73 1.82 14.56 16.34
N LEU A 74 1.80 14.29 15.03
CA LEU A 74 2.66 14.97 14.05
C LEU A 74 2.37 16.47 13.97
N ASN A 75 1.10 16.87 13.89
CA ASN A 75 0.77 18.30 13.83
C ASN A 75 1.16 19.03 15.13
N ALA A 76 1.14 18.35 16.28
CA ALA A 76 1.69 18.90 17.51
C ALA A 76 3.21 19.11 17.43
N LEU A 77 3.96 18.10 16.95
CA LEU A 77 5.42 18.17 16.77
C LEU A 77 5.83 19.33 15.85
N TYR A 78 5.16 19.48 14.71
CA TYR A 78 5.48 20.50 13.71
C TYR A 78 4.84 21.87 14.01
N GLY A 79 4.12 22.02 15.12
CA GLY A 79 3.50 23.30 15.49
C GLY A 79 2.38 23.73 14.55
N PHE A 80 1.69 22.78 13.92
CA PHE A 80 0.60 23.04 12.97
C PHE A 80 -0.76 23.16 13.67
N ALA A 81 -1.61 24.03 13.11
CA ALA A 81 -3.02 24.16 13.45
C ALA A 81 -3.87 23.85 12.22
N LYS A 82 -4.95 23.08 12.40
CA LYS A 82 -5.88 22.72 11.33
C LYS A 82 -7.00 23.74 11.18
N THR A 83 -7.33 24.06 9.94
CA THR A 83 -8.47 24.90 9.56
C THR A 83 -9.24 24.20 8.45
N ILE A 84 -10.58 24.14 8.56
CA ILE A 84 -11.42 23.72 7.44
C ILE A 84 -11.60 24.92 6.52
N VAL A 85 -11.09 24.83 5.30
CA VAL A 85 -11.11 25.92 4.31
C VAL A 85 -12.41 25.91 3.52
N SER A 86 -12.85 24.73 3.10
CA SER A 86 -14.10 24.56 2.39
C SER A 86 -14.77 23.25 2.77
N LYS A 87 -16.09 23.25 2.69
CA LYS A 87 -16.95 22.11 2.89
C LYS A 87 -18.12 22.22 1.93
N ASP A 88 -18.17 21.31 0.97
CA ASP A 88 -19.25 21.17 0.00
C ASP A 88 -20.13 19.98 0.42
N GLU A 89 -21.43 20.22 0.59
CA GLU A 89 -22.39 19.23 1.09
C GLU A 89 -23.58 19.11 0.14
N ASN A 90 -23.86 17.89 -0.30
CA ASN A 90 -25.07 17.53 -1.01
C ASN A 90 -25.93 16.62 -0.14
N LYS A 91 -27.09 17.11 0.30
CA LYS A 91 -28.06 16.40 1.15
C LYS A 91 -29.37 16.19 0.39
N ASP A 92 -29.64 14.94 0.04
CA ASP A 92 -30.93 14.51 -0.47
C ASP A 92 -31.80 14.03 0.69
N TYR A 93 -32.77 14.86 1.07
CA TYR A 93 -33.72 14.58 2.15
C TYR A 93 -34.83 13.61 1.76
N VAL A 94 -34.96 13.27 0.47
CA VAL A 94 -35.93 12.28 0.00
C VAL A 94 -35.34 10.88 0.14
N THR A 95 -34.12 10.68 -0.33
CA THR A 95 -33.47 9.37 -0.31
C THR A 95 -32.60 9.12 0.93
N GLY A 96 -32.29 10.17 1.70
CA GLY A 96 -31.29 10.12 2.76
C GLY A 96 -29.86 10.07 2.23
N HIS A 97 -29.65 10.25 0.93
CA HIS A 97 -28.31 10.30 0.35
C HIS A 97 -27.57 11.57 0.79
N TYR A 98 -26.36 11.37 1.29
CA TYR A 98 -25.42 12.44 1.64
C TYR A 98 -24.07 12.20 0.98
N ASP A 99 -23.55 13.25 0.36
CA ASP A 99 -22.23 13.35 -0.25
C ASP A 99 -21.55 14.63 0.24
N VAL A 100 -20.28 14.55 0.60
CA VAL A 100 -19.55 15.68 1.17
C VAL A 100 -18.07 15.65 0.77
N SER A 101 -17.57 16.82 0.42
CA SER A 101 -16.14 17.07 0.16
C SER A 101 -15.63 18.18 1.08
N VAL A 102 -14.48 17.94 1.71
CA VAL A 102 -13.87 18.86 2.69
C VAL A 102 -12.44 19.15 2.29
N LYS A 103 -12.05 20.43 2.34
CA LYS A 103 -10.66 20.88 2.26
C LYS A 103 -10.18 21.31 3.64
N VAL A 104 -9.06 20.74 4.08
CA VAL A 104 -8.35 21.12 5.31
C VAL A 104 -7.04 21.78 4.92
N ARG A 105 -6.68 22.82 5.66
CA ARG A 105 -5.39 23.52 5.60
C ARG A 105 -4.69 23.43 6.94
N LEU A 106 -3.39 23.18 6.91
CA LEU A 106 -2.51 23.25 8.05
C LEU A 106 -1.71 24.55 7.98
N VAL A 107 -1.70 25.28 9.09
CA VAL A 107 -0.99 26.56 9.24
C VAL A 107 -0.02 26.43 10.40
N HIS A 108 1.21 26.86 10.21
CA HIS A 108 2.18 26.90 11.30
C HIS A 108 1.81 28.02 12.29
N LYS A 109 1.65 27.67 13.59
CA LYS A 109 1.11 28.58 14.61
C LYS A 109 1.96 29.84 14.82
N GLY A 110 3.29 29.73 14.68
CA GLY A 110 4.19 30.87 14.86
C GLY A 110 4.24 31.79 13.64
N SER A 111 4.57 31.23 12.48
CA SER A 111 4.83 32.01 11.26
C SER A 111 3.56 32.33 10.46
N GLN A 112 2.42 31.71 10.77
CA GLN A 112 1.18 31.82 10.01
C GLN A 112 1.28 31.38 8.54
N VAL A 113 2.38 30.71 8.18
CA VAL A 113 2.60 30.17 6.84
C VAL A 113 1.75 28.91 6.66
N VAL A 114 1.14 28.78 5.49
CA VAL A 114 0.43 27.56 5.08
C VAL A 114 1.45 26.45 4.86
N ALA A 115 1.37 25.40 5.66
CA ALA A 115 2.28 24.26 5.61
C ALA A 115 1.81 23.19 4.63
N GLY A 116 0.49 23.03 4.46
CA GLY A 116 -0.07 22.06 3.52
C GLY A 116 -1.60 22.08 3.49
N GLU A 117 -2.16 21.50 2.44
CA GLU A 117 -3.59 21.33 2.27
C GLU A 117 -3.91 19.88 1.91
N GLY A 118 -5.13 19.45 2.24
CA GLY A 118 -5.63 18.12 1.92
C GLY A 118 -7.12 18.15 1.66
N GLU A 119 -7.55 17.37 0.69
CA GLU A 119 -8.96 17.20 0.34
C GLU A 119 -9.42 15.79 0.70
N GLY A 120 -10.65 15.68 1.17
CA GLY A 120 -11.25 14.40 1.53
C GLY A 120 -12.74 14.42 1.22
N SER A 121 -13.19 13.40 0.52
CA SER A 121 -14.60 13.18 0.23
C SER A 121 -15.11 11.92 0.91
N ALA A 122 -16.40 11.87 1.18
CA ALA A 122 -17.08 10.67 1.63
C ALA A 122 -18.55 10.71 1.21
N SER A 123 -19.12 9.51 1.01
CA SER A 123 -20.47 9.39 0.47
C SER A 123 -21.21 8.23 1.14
N THR A 124 -22.49 8.44 1.45
CA THR A 124 -23.41 7.36 1.85
C THR A 124 -23.55 6.26 0.80
N ARG A 125 -23.12 6.52 -0.45
CA ARG A 125 -23.04 5.51 -1.52
C ARG A 125 -21.82 4.59 -1.41
N GLU A 126 -20.85 4.86 -0.53
CA GLU A 126 -19.75 3.92 -0.26
C GLU A 126 -20.31 2.62 0.32
N SER A 127 -19.77 1.47 -0.09
CA SER A 127 -20.27 0.13 0.29
C SER A 127 -20.45 -0.08 1.80
N LYS A 128 -19.64 0.60 2.62
CA LYS A 128 -19.70 0.54 4.09
C LYS A 128 -20.97 1.16 4.67
N TYR A 129 -21.52 2.20 4.04
CA TYR A 129 -22.71 2.92 4.51
C TYR A 129 -23.95 2.59 3.68
N ARG A 130 -23.76 2.29 2.39
CA ARG A 130 -24.80 1.93 1.41
C ARG A 130 -25.49 0.61 1.76
N TYR A 131 -24.76 -0.33 2.37
CA TYR A 131 -25.25 -1.67 2.64
C TYR A 131 -25.12 -2.03 4.12
N ARG A 132 -26.03 -2.89 4.58
CA ARG A 132 -25.95 -3.53 5.89
C ARG A 132 -26.02 -5.05 5.75
N TRP A 133 -25.41 -5.74 6.71
CA TRP A 133 -25.42 -7.19 6.76
C TRP A 133 -26.47 -7.69 7.76
N VAL A 134 -27.40 -8.50 7.30
CA VAL A 134 -28.55 -8.99 8.07
C VAL A 134 -28.65 -10.50 8.05
N TYR A 135 -29.18 -11.08 9.12
CA TYR A 135 -29.51 -12.50 9.13
C TYR A 135 -30.77 -12.77 8.31
N GLU A 136 -30.97 -14.02 7.92
CA GLU A 136 -32.12 -14.43 7.12
C GLU A 136 -33.46 -13.97 7.70
N LYS A 137 -33.63 -14.08 9.02
CA LYS A 137 -34.84 -13.67 9.75
C LYS A 137 -35.11 -12.16 9.70
N ASP A 138 -34.08 -11.36 9.46
CA ASP A 138 -34.13 -9.88 9.51
C ASP A 138 -34.27 -9.29 8.09
N ILE A 139 -34.41 -10.12 7.05
CA ILE A 139 -34.68 -9.67 5.68
C ILE A 139 -36.11 -9.11 5.62
N PRO A 140 -36.30 -7.86 5.17
CA PRO A 140 -37.63 -7.28 5.00
C PRO A 140 -38.57 -8.12 4.11
N ARG A 141 -39.84 -8.19 4.50
CA ARG A 141 -40.88 -8.88 3.72
C ARG A 141 -41.03 -8.18 2.36
N GLY A 142 -40.78 -8.91 1.28
CA GLY A 142 -40.86 -8.39 -0.10
C GLY A 142 -39.53 -8.38 -0.86
N LEU A 143 -38.40 -8.61 -0.18
CA LEU A 143 -37.13 -8.87 -0.85
C LEU A 143 -36.97 -10.36 -1.14
N ASP A 144 -36.61 -10.69 -2.37
CA ASP A 144 -36.32 -12.06 -2.77
C ASP A 144 -34.93 -12.48 -2.30
N LYS A 145 -34.91 -13.41 -1.34
CA LYS A 145 -33.71 -13.99 -0.73
C LYS A 145 -32.77 -14.62 -1.75
N GLU A 146 -33.27 -15.16 -2.86
CA GLU A 146 -32.45 -15.84 -3.86
C GLU A 146 -31.57 -14.88 -4.66
N THR A 147 -32.00 -13.61 -4.77
CA THR A 147 -31.28 -12.57 -5.51
C THR A 147 -30.24 -11.82 -4.67
N LEU A 148 -30.33 -11.93 -3.34
CA LEU A 148 -29.49 -11.17 -2.43
C LEU A 148 -28.08 -11.77 -2.34
N PHE A 149 -27.08 -10.89 -2.40
CA PHE A 149 -25.70 -11.28 -2.12
C PHE A 149 -25.57 -11.74 -0.66
N TYR A 150 -24.94 -12.88 -0.42
CA TYR A 150 -24.69 -13.38 0.92
C TYR A 150 -23.26 -13.89 1.07
N LYS A 151 -22.84 -14.04 2.32
CA LYS A 151 -21.63 -14.76 2.72
C LYS A 151 -22.01 -15.84 3.70
N GLU A 152 -21.37 -17.00 3.59
CA GLU A 152 -21.48 -18.05 4.60
C GLU A 152 -20.49 -17.79 5.72
N LYS A 153 -20.94 -17.89 6.96
CA LYS A 153 -20.13 -17.71 8.16
C LYS A 153 -20.34 -18.89 9.09
N ASN A 154 -19.27 -19.35 9.73
CA ASN A 154 -19.36 -20.37 10.75
C ASN A 154 -19.76 -19.72 12.08
N GLY A 155 -20.88 -20.18 12.65
CA GLY A 155 -21.31 -19.83 14.01
C GLY A 155 -21.15 -21.01 14.96
N GLU A 156 -21.45 -20.76 16.23
CA GLU A 156 -21.42 -21.78 17.29
C GLU A 156 -22.34 -22.99 17.00
N TYR A 157 -23.48 -22.75 16.34
CA TYR A 157 -24.47 -23.76 15.98
C TYR A 157 -24.35 -24.26 14.53
N GLY A 158 -23.23 -24.01 13.87
CA GLY A 158 -22.98 -24.38 12.48
C GLY A 158 -22.96 -23.19 11.51
N PRO A 159 -22.82 -23.46 10.20
CA PRO A 159 -22.75 -22.41 9.18
C PRO A 159 -24.10 -21.71 9.02
N TYR A 160 -24.06 -20.39 8.87
CA TYR A 160 -25.22 -19.56 8.60
C TYR A 160 -24.94 -18.57 7.46
N LYS A 161 -26.01 -18.16 6.76
CA LYS A 161 -25.93 -17.16 5.69
C LYS A 161 -26.13 -15.76 6.26
N HIS A 162 -25.22 -14.84 5.92
CA HIS A 162 -25.28 -13.43 6.26
C HIS A 162 -25.52 -12.64 4.97
N TYR A 163 -26.66 -11.98 4.86
CA TYR A 163 -27.14 -11.33 3.63
C TYR A 163 -26.77 -9.86 3.60
N ARG A 164 -26.44 -9.34 2.42
CA ARG A 164 -26.18 -7.92 2.19
C ARG A 164 -27.39 -7.27 1.55
N ILE A 165 -28.00 -6.30 2.23
CA ILE A 165 -29.13 -5.52 1.72
C ILE A 165 -28.78 -4.03 1.69
N GLU A 166 -29.54 -3.24 0.94
CA GLU A 166 -29.43 -1.78 1.00
C GLU A 166 -29.77 -1.27 2.41
N ASN A 167 -29.05 -0.24 2.83
CA ASN A 167 -29.29 0.43 4.10
C ASN A 167 -30.50 1.36 3.97
N ASP A 168 -31.53 1.11 4.77
CA ASP A 168 -32.76 1.87 4.86
C ASP A 168 -32.66 3.10 5.77
N ASP A 169 -31.61 3.19 6.58
CA ASP A 169 -31.33 4.32 7.46
C ASP A 169 -30.01 5.01 7.08
N LEU A 170 -30.03 5.69 5.93
CA LEU A 170 -28.88 6.50 5.47
C LEU A 170 -28.72 7.79 6.29
N PHE A 171 -29.79 8.33 6.87
CA PHE A 171 -29.75 9.56 7.67
C PHE A 171 -28.84 9.42 8.90
N SER A 172 -28.87 8.27 9.58
CA SER A 172 -27.97 8.03 10.72
C SER A 172 -26.49 8.02 10.32
N GLN A 173 -26.17 7.81 9.04
CA GLN A 173 -24.80 7.76 8.55
C GLN A 173 -24.21 9.12 8.20
N TRP A 174 -25.02 10.19 8.14
CA TRP A 174 -24.56 11.51 7.67
C TRP A 174 -23.37 12.03 8.48
N ASN A 175 -23.45 11.97 9.80
CA ASN A 175 -22.35 12.44 10.67
C ASN A 175 -21.10 11.56 10.53
N THR A 176 -21.27 10.25 10.37
CA THR A 176 -20.15 9.31 10.16
C THR A 176 -19.45 9.63 8.84
N VAL A 177 -20.21 9.87 7.77
CA VAL A 177 -19.70 10.26 6.45
C VAL A 177 -18.98 11.60 6.52
N LEU A 178 -19.56 12.62 7.17
CA LEU A 178 -18.91 13.92 7.37
C LEU A 178 -17.59 13.80 8.12
N LYS A 179 -17.57 13.10 9.26
CA LYS A 179 -16.36 12.87 10.05
C LYS A 179 -15.29 12.12 9.25
N MET A 180 -15.71 11.22 8.37
CA MET A 180 -14.79 10.48 7.50
C MET A 180 -14.17 11.36 6.41
N ALA A 181 -14.94 12.24 5.78
CA ALA A 181 -14.40 13.22 4.83
C ALA A 181 -13.37 14.15 5.50
N ILE A 182 -13.71 14.69 6.69
CA ILE A 182 -12.80 15.54 7.48
C ILE A 182 -11.53 14.78 7.85
N LYS A 183 -11.64 13.53 8.31
CA LYS A 183 -10.47 12.72 8.69
C LYS A 183 -9.56 12.46 7.49
N ARG A 184 -10.12 12.11 6.33
CA ARG A 184 -9.37 11.89 5.08
C ARG A 184 -8.62 13.16 4.67
N ALA A 185 -9.32 14.31 4.68
CA ALA A 185 -8.72 15.61 4.35
C ALA A 185 -7.59 15.98 5.32
N TYR A 186 -7.80 15.76 6.62
CA TYR A 186 -6.84 16.10 7.66
C TYR A 186 -5.56 15.24 7.61
N VAL A 187 -5.71 13.92 7.44
CA VAL A 187 -4.57 13.01 7.28
C VAL A 187 -3.79 13.34 6.00
N GLY A 188 -4.50 13.59 4.89
CA GLY A 188 -3.88 14.01 3.63
C GLY A 188 -3.09 15.32 3.78
N ALA A 189 -3.67 16.34 4.43
CA ALA A 189 -2.99 17.60 4.68
C ALA A 189 -1.74 17.42 5.55
N THR A 190 -1.81 16.53 6.55
CA THR A 190 -0.68 16.24 7.45
C THR A 190 0.47 15.61 6.69
N LEU A 191 0.20 14.59 5.87
CA LEU A 191 1.24 13.93 5.06
C LEU A 191 1.86 14.88 4.03
N ALA A 192 1.06 15.77 3.45
CA ALA A 192 1.55 16.80 2.53
C ALA A 192 2.45 17.82 3.25
N ALA A 193 2.07 18.26 4.45
CA ALA A 193 2.80 19.27 5.22
C ALA A 193 4.11 18.73 5.84
N THR A 194 4.14 17.45 6.23
CA THR A 194 5.32 16.83 6.87
C THR A 194 6.28 16.18 5.89
N GLY A 195 5.87 15.95 4.63
CA GLY A 195 6.67 15.25 3.63
C GLY A 195 6.78 13.74 3.86
N LEU A 196 5.94 13.16 4.73
CA LEU A 196 6.01 11.75 5.13
C LEU A 196 5.13 10.82 4.28
N SER A 197 4.50 11.31 3.21
CA SER A 197 3.62 10.49 2.36
C SER A 197 4.33 9.27 1.78
N GLY A 198 5.63 9.38 1.46
CA GLY A 198 6.45 8.28 0.94
C GLY A 198 6.54 7.09 1.89
N LEU A 199 6.61 7.33 3.20
CA LEU A 199 6.70 6.28 4.22
C LEU A 199 5.47 5.37 4.25
N PHE A 200 4.28 5.93 3.99
CA PHE A 200 3.02 5.18 3.96
C PHE A 200 2.69 4.60 2.58
N SER A 201 3.56 4.83 1.58
CA SER A 201 3.42 4.27 0.24
C SER A 201 4.13 2.92 0.07
N GLN A 202 4.92 2.53 1.06
CA GLN A 202 5.76 1.32 1.10
C GLN A 202 5.05 0.15 1.80
N ALA A 203 5.69 -1.02 1.82
CA ALA A 203 5.24 -2.16 2.62
C ALA A 203 5.51 -1.93 4.12
N GLU A 204 4.82 -2.68 4.99
CA GLU A 204 4.94 -2.53 6.45
C GLU A 204 6.36 -2.81 6.95
N ASN A 205 7.02 -3.84 6.42
CA ASN A 205 8.39 -4.18 6.79
C ASN A 205 9.41 -3.09 6.40
N GLU A 206 9.15 -2.34 5.33
CA GLU A 206 9.99 -1.19 4.93
C GLU A 206 9.79 -0.01 5.88
N LEU A 207 8.55 0.24 6.31
CA LEU A 207 8.27 1.26 7.33
C LEU A 207 8.94 0.89 8.66
N ASP A 208 8.83 -0.37 9.10
CA ASP A 208 9.46 -0.83 10.33
C ASP A 208 11.00 -0.73 10.25
N ALA A 209 11.61 -1.10 9.11
CA ALA A 209 13.05 -0.94 8.87
C ALA A 209 13.49 0.54 8.89
N TRP A 210 12.71 1.43 8.25
CA TRP A 210 12.96 2.87 8.29
C TRP A 210 12.88 3.42 9.72
N ILE A 211 11.86 3.00 10.48
CA ILE A 211 11.73 3.37 11.89
C ILE A 211 12.99 2.93 12.62
N GLU A 212 13.39 1.66 12.50
CA GLU A 212 14.57 1.13 13.20
C GLU A 212 15.91 1.76 12.81
N GLY A 213 15.97 2.43 11.65
CA GLY A 213 17.20 3.03 11.14
C GLY A 213 18.12 2.01 10.49
N GLU A 214 17.55 0.88 10.10
CA GLU A 214 18.21 -0.01 9.16
C GLU A 214 18.24 0.70 7.81
N ALA A 215 19.39 0.64 7.12
CA ALA A 215 19.53 1.29 5.82
C ALA A 215 18.55 0.65 4.85
N VAL A 216 17.45 1.34 4.56
CA VAL A 216 16.51 0.94 3.52
C VAL A 216 17.28 1.05 2.21
N GLY A 217 17.73 -0.09 1.69
CA GLY A 217 18.45 -0.17 0.42
C GLY A 217 17.65 0.55 -0.65
N ASP A 218 18.31 1.51 -1.32
CA ASP A 218 17.75 2.43 -2.30
C ASP A 218 17.05 1.66 -3.43
N THR A 219 15.75 1.36 -3.23
CA THR A 219 14.92 0.75 -4.26
C THR A 219 14.06 1.84 -4.85
N GLN A 220 14.69 2.63 -5.72
CA GLN A 220 14.01 3.56 -6.62
C GLN A 220 13.17 2.79 -7.65
N GLN A 221 12.09 2.14 -7.23
CA GLN A 221 11.04 1.60 -8.10
C GLN A 221 9.65 1.80 -7.47
N GLY A 222 9.33 3.03 -7.10
CA GLY A 222 7.99 3.37 -6.56
C GLY A 222 7.20 4.38 -7.37
N GLN A 223 7.85 5.24 -8.18
CA GLN A 223 7.19 6.43 -8.74
C GLN A 223 6.59 6.26 -10.16
N GLN A 224 6.73 5.11 -10.82
CA GLN A 224 6.18 4.94 -12.19
C GLN A 224 4.78 4.29 -12.29
N SER A 225 4.23 3.66 -11.24
CA SER A 225 2.92 3.00 -11.37
C SER A 225 1.69 3.89 -11.18
N GLN A 226 1.84 5.20 -10.99
CA GLN A 226 0.70 6.10 -10.74
C GLN A 226 0.13 6.83 -11.97
N ARG A 227 0.62 6.56 -13.19
CA ARG A 227 0.11 7.21 -14.42
C ARG A 227 -0.66 6.34 -15.40
N GLN A 228 -0.88 5.05 -15.12
CA GLN A 228 -1.66 4.15 -16.00
C GLN A 228 -2.84 3.44 -15.28
N GLY A 229 -3.41 4.05 -14.25
CA GLY A 229 -4.58 3.50 -13.55
C GLY A 229 -5.94 3.87 -14.18
N GLN A 230 -5.96 4.68 -15.24
CA GLN A 230 -7.20 5.27 -15.77
C GLN A 230 -7.44 4.92 -17.23
N GLN A 231 -7.22 3.65 -17.61
CA GLN A 231 -7.83 3.02 -18.80
C GLN A 231 -7.38 1.55 -18.89
N GLN A 232 -8.02 0.65 -18.14
CA GLN A 232 -8.11 -0.77 -18.51
C GLN A 232 -9.14 -1.51 -17.64
N THR A 233 -10.38 -1.02 -17.66
CA THR A 233 -11.54 -1.91 -17.52
C THR A 233 -11.87 -2.46 -18.91
N ARG A 234 -11.25 -3.58 -19.29
CA ARG A 234 -11.83 -4.60 -20.20
C ARG A 234 -10.83 -5.75 -20.38
N ASN A 235 -11.35 -6.97 -20.17
CA ASN A 235 -10.71 -8.26 -20.35
C ASN A 235 -9.52 -8.62 -19.45
N ARG A 236 -9.84 -9.22 -18.29
CA ARG A 236 -9.09 -10.40 -17.84
C ARG A 236 -10.06 -11.57 -17.68
N GLN A 237 -10.08 -12.41 -18.71
CA GLN A 237 -10.56 -13.78 -18.64
C GLN A 237 -9.70 -14.58 -17.67
N ARG A 238 -10.38 -15.35 -16.81
CA ARG A 238 -9.99 -16.62 -16.18
C ARG A 238 -8.49 -16.89 -16.01
N GLY A 239 -7.99 -16.65 -14.80
CA GLY A 239 -6.95 -17.48 -14.17
C GLY A 239 -7.60 -18.18 -12.98
N GLY A 240 -7.66 -19.51 -13.00
CA GLY A 240 -8.41 -20.32 -12.04
C GLY A 240 -7.92 -20.14 -10.60
N SER A 241 -8.86 -20.01 -9.67
CA SER A 241 -8.60 -20.25 -8.26
C SER A 241 -7.99 -21.65 -8.10
N PRO A 242 -6.95 -21.84 -7.25
CA PRO A 242 -6.45 -23.18 -6.98
C PRO A 242 -7.58 -24.07 -6.47
N PRO A 243 -7.66 -25.34 -6.92
CA PRO A 243 -8.70 -26.26 -6.46
C PRO A 243 -8.64 -26.41 -4.93
N ALA A 244 -9.79 -26.63 -4.32
CA ALA A 244 -9.92 -26.83 -2.88
C ALA A 244 -8.98 -27.95 -2.40
N GLY A 245 -7.88 -27.58 -1.74
CA GLY A 245 -6.84 -28.51 -1.29
C GLY A 245 -5.40 -28.07 -1.62
N GLY A 246 -5.22 -27.09 -2.53
CA GLY A 246 -3.90 -26.54 -2.87
C GLY A 246 -3.22 -25.79 -1.72
N ALA A 247 -1.89 -25.77 -1.74
CA ALA A 247 -1.04 -25.03 -0.82
C ALA A 247 -1.41 -23.55 -0.80
N THR A 248 -1.46 -22.96 0.39
CA THR A 248 -1.77 -21.52 0.54
C THR A 248 -0.59 -20.66 0.09
N GLU A 249 -0.85 -19.43 -0.34
CA GLU A 249 0.21 -18.47 -0.71
C GLU A 249 1.23 -18.25 0.42
N LYS A 250 0.79 -18.33 1.68
CA LYS A 250 1.68 -18.28 2.85
C LYS A 250 2.61 -19.48 2.94
N GLN A 251 2.14 -20.69 2.63
CA GLN A 251 2.98 -21.90 2.61
C GLN A 251 3.98 -21.87 1.46
N ILE A 252 3.56 -21.40 0.28
CA ILE A 252 4.45 -21.21 -0.86
C ILE A 252 5.54 -20.17 -0.51
N GLY A 253 5.16 -19.04 0.10
CA GLY A 253 6.10 -18.04 0.59
C GLY A 253 7.07 -18.59 1.64
N ALA A 254 6.61 -19.45 2.55
CA ALA A 254 7.46 -20.07 3.57
C ALA A 254 8.50 -21.05 2.98
N ILE A 255 8.16 -21.78 1.92
CA ILE A 255 9.11 -22.65 1.20
C ILE A 255 10.27 -21.81 0.63
N PHE A 256 9.95 -20.73 -0.10
CA PHE A 256 10.97 -19.85 -0.67
C PHE A 256 11.76 -19.07 0.40
N GLY A 257 11.11 -18.68 1.49
CA GLY A 257 11.78 -18.05 2.64
C GLY A 257 12.79 -18.98 3.30
N ALA A 258 12.42 -20.25 3.54
CA ALA A 258 13.31 -21.25 4.11
C ALA A 258 14.48 -21.60 3.18
N ALA A 259 14.23 -21.72 1.87
CA ALA A 259 15.28 -21.94 0.87
C ALA A 259 16.26 -20.76 0.79
N LYS A 260 15.74 -19.52 0.75
CA LYS A 260 16.56 -18.31 0.75
C LYS A 260 17.42 -18.17 2.01
N GLY A 261 16.88 -18.53 3.17
CA GLY A 261 17.62 -18.56 4.44
C GLY A 261 18.81 -19.52 4.45
N ARG A 262 18.87 -20.45 3.50
CA ARG A 262 19.96 -21.41 3.30
C ARG A 262 20.83 -21.08 2.08
N GLY A 263 20.65 -19.91 1.48
CA GLY A 263 21.49 -19.41 0.38
C GLY A 263 21.07 -19.89 -1.01
N LEU A 264 19.89 -20.50 -1.17
CA LEU A 264 19.39 -20.90 -2.49
C LEU A 264 18.73 -19.74 -3.24
N SER A 265 18.97 -19.67 -4.55
CA SER A 265 18.27 -18.80 -5.47
C SER A 265 16.81 -19.24 -5.68
N THR A 266 16.02 -18.37 -6.31
CA THR A 266 14.60 -18.66 -6.56
C THR A 266 14.40 -19.80 -7.55
N ASP A 267 15.35 -20.02 -8.45
CA ASP A 267 15.27 -21.08 -9.46
C ASP A 267 15.75 -22.41 -8.89
N GLU A 268 16.82 -22.44 -8.09
CA GLU A 268 17.24 -23.64 -7.34
C GLU A 268 16.15 -24.09 -6.34
N ALA A 269 15.43 -23.16 -5.73
CA ALA A 269 14.30 -23.49 -4.86
C ALA A 269 13.14 -24.16 -5.63
N LYS A 270 12.87 -23.74 -6.88
CA LYS A 270 11.85 -24.39 -7.73
C LYS A 270 12.31 -25.77 -8.17
N GLU A 271 13.57 -25.92 -8.59
CA GLU A 271 14.15 -27.21 -8.97
C GLU A 271 14.14 -28.19 -7.81
N MET A 272 14.49 -27.74 -6.60
CA MET A 272 14.41 -28.55 -5.38
C MET A 272 12.97 -29.02 -5.11
N VAL A 273 11.97 -28.14 -5.25
CA VAL A 273 10.55 -28.51 -5.06
C VAL A 273 10.14 -29.59 -6.05
N ILE A 274 10.54 -29.45 -7.32
CA ILE A 274 10.25 -30.43 -8.38
C ILE A 274 10.98 -31.75 -8.09
N ASN A 275 12.26 -31.72 -7.75
CA ASN A 275 13.06 -32.92 -7.48
C ASN A 275 12.59 -33.67 -6.23
N LYS A 276 12.03 -32.96 -5.23
CA LYS A 276 11.56 -33.57 -3.99
C LYS A 276 10.11 -34.08 -4.06
N THR A 277 9.24 -33.37 -4.77
CA THR A 277 7.79 -33.65 -4.77
C THR A 277 7.24 -34.15 -6.11
N GLY A 278 8.05 -34.07 -7.18
CA GLY A 278 7.65 -34.36 -8.55
C GLY A 278 6.65 -33.35 -9.14
N LYS A 279 6.37 -32.24 -8.44
CA LYS A 279 5.33 -31.27 -8.79
C LYS A 279 5.88 -29.85 -8.76
N GLU A 280 5.29 -28.99 -9.59
CA GLU A 280 5.54 -27.55 -9.52
C GLU A 280 4.96 -26.94 -8.23
N THR A 281 5.49 -25.80 -7.82
CA THR A 281 5.07 -25.09 -6.60
C THR A 281 3.58 -24.72 -6.60
N ASN A 282 2.97 -24.54 -7.78
CA ASN A 282 1.54 -24.22 -7.96
C ASN A 282 0.60 -25.44 -7.80
N GLN A 283 1.15 -26.66 -7.79
CA GLN A 283 0.41 -27.93 -7.77
C GLN A 283 0.54 -28.67 -6.44
N LEU A 284 1.25 -28.08 -5.46
CA LEU A 284 1.41 -28.66 -4.13
C LEU A 284 0.09 -28.64 -3.35
N THR A 285 -0.16 -29.71 -2.62
CA THR A 285 -1.21 -29.74 -1.58
C THR A 285 -0.72 -29.05 -0.30
N LYS A 286 -1.65 -28.66 0.57
CA LYS A 286 -1.29 -28.07 1.88
C LYS A 286 -0.40 -28.98 2.73
N GLN A 287 -0.62 -30.29 2.69
CA GLN A 287 0.16 -31.26 3.47
C GLN A 287 1.56 -31.42 2.89
N GLU A 288 1.70 -31.54 1.56
CA GLU A 288 3.00 -31.60 0.90
C GLU A 288 3.82 -30.34 1.15
N ALA A 289 3.20 -29.15 1.08
CA ALA A 289 3.87 -27.89 1.37
C ALA A 289 4.35 -27.80 2.83
N SER A 290 3.53 -28.21 3.80
CA SER A 290 3.92 -28.24 5.22
C SER A 290 5.04 -29.25 5.50
N SER A 291 4.99 -30.44 4.90
CA SER A 291 6.06 -31.44 5.02
C SER A 291 7.36 -30.96 4.39
N LEU A 292 7.29 -30.26 3.24
CA LEU A 292 8.46 -29.71 2.57
C LEU A 292 9.12 -28.59 3.39
N ILE A 293 8.32 -27.71 4.01
CA ILE A 293 8.83 -26.68 4.93
C ILE A 293 9.53 -27.33 6.13
N GLY A 294 8.93 -28.36 6.73
CA GLY A 294 9.52 -29.08 7.86
C GLY A 294 10.84 -29.75 7.49
N TRP A 295 10.90 -30.41 6.32
CA TRP A 295 12.14 -30.99 5.81
C TRP A 295 13.20 -29.92 5.53
N LEU A 296 12.82 -28.80 4.91
CA LEU A 296 13.70 -27.65 4.69
C LEU A 296 14.22 -27.01 5.98
N GLN A 297 13.58 -27.23 7.12
CA GLN A 297 14.07 -26.75 8.41
C GLN A 297 15.04 -27.73 9.06
N SER A 298 14.90 -29.04 8.80
CA SER A 298 15.71 -30.10 9.42
C SER A 298 16.84 -30.65 8.54
N ALA A 299 16.78 -30.48 7.22
CA ALA A 299 17.74 -31.07 6.28
C ALA A 299 19.12 -30.44 6.41
N THR A 300 20.18 -31.16 6.04
CA THR A 300 21.54 -30.60 5.93
C THR A 300 21.75 -29.98 4.54
N MET A 301 22.78 -29.12 4.40
CA MET A 301 23.09 -28.51 3.10
C MET A 301 23.57 -29.56 2.08
N ASP A 302 24.24 -30.62 2.54
CA ASP A 302 24.67 -31.73 1.68
C ASP A 302 23.47 -32.52 1.10
N GLU A 303 22.40 -32.72 1.90
CA GLU A 303 21.16 -33.34 1.43
C GLU A 303 20.45 -32.49 0.37
N ILE A 304 20.48 -31.17 0.53
CA ILE A 304 19.91 -30.22 -0.44
C ILE A 304 20.73 -30.20 -1.73
N ASN A 305 22.06 -30.15 -1.62
CA ASN A 305 22.96 -30.14 -2.77
C ASN A 305 22.94 -31.47 -3.54
N THR A 306 22.78 -32.60 -2.85
CA THR A 306 22.59 -33.91 -3.48
C THR A 306 21.29 -33.95 -4.30
N LEU A 307 20.24 -33.26 -3.82
CA LEU A 307 18.94 -33.16 -4.49
C LEU A 307 18.95 -32.22 -5.70
N LEU A 308 19.86 -31.25 -5.73
CA LEU A 308 20.10 -30.34 -6.86
C LEU A 308 21.10 -30.92 -7.86
N GLY A 309 22.04 -31.77 -7.38
CA GLY A 309 23.12 -32.36 -8.17
C GLY A 309 22.78 -33.64 -8.92
N SER A 310 21.56 -34.18 -8.83
CA SER A 310 21.15 -35.39 -9.55
C SER A 310 20.81 -35.13 -11.02
N GLY A 311 21.67 -34.39 -11.72
CA GLY A 311 21.45 -33.89 -13.07
C GLY A 311 22.71 -33.80 -13.93
N ILE A 312 23.62 -34.77 -13.85
CA ILE A 312 24.57 -35.08 -14.95
C ILE A 312 24.74 -36.59 -15.05
N ASP A 313 24.07 -37.21 -16.02
CA ASP A 313 24.65 -38.28 -16.83
C ASP A 313 23.80 -38.47 -18.09
N SER A 314 24.25 -37.83 -19.18
CA SER A 314 24.10 -38.42 -20.50
C SER A 314 25.26 -37.96 -21.38
N PRO A 315 25.90 -38.88 -22.12
CA PRO A 315 27.27 -38.72 -22.62
C PRO A 315 27.29 -38.04 -23.99
N GLY A 316 28.32 -37.26 -24.26
CA GLY A 316 28.65 -36.85 -25.62
C GLY A 316 29.48 -35.58 -25.70
N GLY A 317 30.80 -35.73 -25.74
CA GLY A 317 31.72 -34.67 -26.14
C GLY A 317 33.14 -34.97 -25.70
N ASP A 318 33.93 -35.45 -26.65
CA ASP A 318 35.41 -35.52 -26.63
C ASP A 318 36.05 -36.79 -26.06
N ASP A 319 35.98 -37.86 -26.87
CA ASP A 319 37.11 -38.74 -27.13
C ASP A 319 36.96 -39.34 -28.54
N ILE A 320 37.45 -38.61 -29.55
CA ILE A 320 37.64 -39.12 -30.91
C ILE A 320 38.99 -39.85 -30.93
N PRO A 321 39.05 -41.16 -31.21
CA PRO A 321 40.33 -41.86 -31.30
C PRO A 321 41.15 -41.39 -32.52
N PRO A 322 42.49 -41.29 -32.44
CA PRO A 322 43.32 -40.60 -33.46
C PRO A 322 43.52 -41.33 -34.80
N GLU A 323 42.72 -42.33 -35.15
CA GLU A 323 42.98 -43.19 -36.33
C GLU A 323 41.89 -43.16 -37.43
N LEU A 324 41.09 -42.10 -37.53
CA LEU A 324 40.02 -42.01 -38.55
C LEU A 324 40.11 -40.85 -39.54
N PHE A 325 41.28 -40.23 -39.72
CA PHE A 325 41.55 -39.31 -40.83
C PHE A 325 42.96 -39.52 -41.42
N SER A 326 43.17 -40.69 -42.03
CA SER A 326 44.10 -40.82 -43.15
C SER A 326 43.28 -41.01 -44.42
N ASP A 327 43.64 -40.24 -45.45
CA ASP A 327 43.12 -40.23 -46.81
C ASP A 327 41.73 -39.62 -47.02
N PHE A 328 41.72 -38.35 -47.41
CA PHE A 328 41.29 -37.94 -48.76
C PHE A 328 41.70 -36.48 -49.00
N GLY A 329 42.97 -36.31 -49.35
CA GLY A 329 43.44 -35.15 -50.10
C GLY A 329 43.23 -35.38 -51.60
N GLY A 330 42.53 -34.45 -52.25
CA GLY A 330 42.78 -34.08 -53.64
C GLY A 330 42.11 -34.90 -54.74
N ARG A 331 41.00 -34.39 -55.25
CA ARG A 331 40.93 -33.77 -56.59
C ARG A 331 39.67 -32.93 -56.75
#